data_AF-A0AAV9HEZ0-F1
#
_entry.id   AF-A0AAV9HEZ0-F1
#
_cell.length_a   1.000
_cell.length_b   1.000
_cell.length_c   1.000
_cell.angle_alpha   90.00
_cell.angle_beta   90.00
_cell.angle_gamma   90.00
#
_symmetry.space_group_name_H-M   'P 1'
#
loop_
_entity.id
_entity.type
_entity.pdbx_description
1 polymer ?
#
loop_
_entity_poly.entity_id
_entity_poly.type
_entity_poly.pdbx_seq_one_letter_code
_entity_poly.pdbx_strand_id
1 'polypeptide(L)' 'RTLPVVKPTRDLRTRLLAASAGMNDSEARELNHFIDLLERCLALNPDKRLTPAEALRHPFFPQRMHPPTR' A
#
# COMPACT_ATOMS: atom_id res chain seq x y z
N ARG A 1 18.09 15.03 14.11
CA ARG A 1 17.13 15.86 13.33
C ARG A 1 15.76 15.21 13.47
N THR A 2 14.89 15.75 14.32
CA THR A 2 13.51 15.27 14.47
C THR A 2 12.65 15.91 13.39
N LEU A 3 11.99 15.10 12.56
CA LEU A 3 11.01 15.60 11.60
C LEU A 3 9.84 16.19 12.39
N PRO A 4 9.38 17.41 12.11
CA PRO A 4 8.20 17.96 12.76
C PRO A 4 7.01 17.04 12.45
N VAL A 5 6.37 16.54 13.50
CA VAL A 5 5.18 15.67 13.39
C VAL A 5 4.02 16.55 12.94
N VAL A 6 3.88 16.71 11.63
CA VAL A 6 2.70 17.33 11.03
C VAL A 6 1.55 16.35 11.18
N LYS A 7 0.49 16.78 11.88
CA LYS A 7 -0.74 15.98 12.02
C LYS A 7 -1.24 15.66 10.60
N PRO A 8 -1.29 14.40 10.14
CA PRO A 8 -1.73 14.08 8.80
C PRO A 8 -3.15 14.60 8.62
N THR A 9 -3.34 15.62 7.79
CA THR A 9 -4.66 16.24 7.59
C THR A 9 -5.53 15.46 6.62
N ARG A 10 -4.94 14.55 5.85
CA ARG A 10 -5.63 13.61 4.97
C ARG A 10 -4.97 12.25 5.10
N ASP A 11 -5.77 11.25 5.44
CA ASP A 11 -5.35 9.86 5.45
C ASP A 11 -5.16 9.36 4.00
N LEU A 12 -4.33 8.33 3.88
CA LEU A 12 -3.93 7.77 2.60
C LEU A 12 -5.14 7.23 1.81
N ARG A 13 -6.10 6.62 2.50
CA ARG A 13 -7.33 6.09 1.93
C ARG A 13 -8.16 7.19 1.29
N THR A 14 -8.40 8.31 1.98
CA THR A 14 -9.13 9.46 1.43
C THR A 14 -8.44 10.04 0.19
N ARG A 15 -7.10 10.08 0.16
CA ARG A 15 -6.36 10.56 -1.03
C ARG A 15 -6.49 9.61 -2.22
N LEU A 16 -6.39 8.31 -1.99
CA LEU A 16 -6.44 7.30 -3.06
C LEU A 16 -7.85 7.10 -3.61
N LEU A 17 -8.88 7.15 -2.74
CA LEU A 17 -10.28 7.10 -3.19
C LEU A 17 -10.67 8.32 -4.03
N ALA A 18 -10.16 9.51 -3.71
CA ALA A 18 -10.40 10.69 -4.54
C ALA A 18 -9.81 10.54 -5.96
N ALA A 19 -8.80 9.70 -6.13
CA ALA A 19 -8.18 9.40 -7.43
C ALA A 19 -8.81 8.21 -8.15
N SER A 20 -9.80 7.53 -7.56
CA SER A 20 -10.39 6.29 -8.11
C SER A 20 -11.57 6.52 -9.05
N ALA A 21 -11.80 7.76 -9.50
CA ALA A 21 -12.92 8.08 -10.37
C ALA A 21 -12.82 7.32 -11.70
N GLY A 22 -13.87 6.58 -12.06
CA GLY A 22 -13.93 5.80 -13.30
C GLY A 22 -13.40 4.36 -13.18
N MET A 23 -12.99 3.90 -11.99
CA MET A 23 -12.61 2.50 -11.77
C MET A 23 -13.83 1.58 -11.72
N ASN A 24 -13.69 0.39 -12.29
CA ASN A 24 -14.65 -0.71 -12.15
C ASN A 24 -14.47 -1.45 -10.80
N ASP A 25 -15.38 -2.39 -10.50
CA ASP A 25 -15.35 -3.14 -9.22
C ASP A 25 -14.06 -3.94 -8.99
N SER A 26 -13.40 -4.41 -10.06
CA SER A 26 -12.14 -5.15 -9.94
C SER A 26 -11.01 -4.20 -9.57
N GLU A 27 -10.90 -3.08 -10.27
CA GLU A 27 -9.90 -2.04 -10.01
C GLU A 27 -10.08 -1.44 -8.61
N ALA A 28 -11.33 -1.28 -8.16
CA ALA A 28 -11.62 -0.83 -6.79
C ALA A 28 -11.12 -1.83 -5.73
N ARG A 29 -11.18 -3.14 -5.99
CA ARG A 29 -10.63 -4.17 -5.09
C ARG A 29 -9.11 -4.12 -5.06
N GLU A 30 -8.46 -4.01 -6.22
CA GLU A 30 -7.01 -3.85 -6.31
C GLU A 30 -6.54 -2.57 -5.61
N LEU A 31 -7.28 -1.47 -5.74
CA LEU A 31 -7.01 -0.23 -5.02
C LEU A 31 -7.09 -0.42 -3.50
N ASN A 32 -8.07 -1.18 -2.99
CA ASN A 32 -8.12 -1.49 -1.56
C ASN A 32 -6.91 -2.31 -1.10
N HIS A 33 -6.43 -3.28 -1.89
CA HIS A 33 -5.19 -3.98 -1.60
C HIS A 33 -3.97 -3.04 -1.67
N PHE A 34 -3.96 -2.09 -2.59
CA PHE A 34 -2.89 -1.10 -2.67
C PHE A 34 -2.84 -0.19 -1.44
N ILE A 35 -4.01 0.26 -0.97
CA ILE A 35 -4.15 1.05 0.27
C ILE A 35 -3.56 0.28 1.46
N ASP A 36 -3.95 -0.99 1.66
CA ASP A 36 -3.44 -1.81 2.78
C ASP A 36 -1.90 -1.95 2.73
N LEU A 37 -1.36 -2.26 1.55
CA LEU A 37 0.09 -2.40 1.37
C LEU A 37 0.81 -1.12 1.77
N LEU A 38 0.35 0.04 1.29
CA LEU A 38 1.00 1.32 1.56
C LEU A 38 0.87 1.72 3.03
N GLU A 39 -0.28 1.49 3.68
CA GLU A 39 -0.43 1.77 5.11
C GLU A 39 0.58 0.98 5.95
N ARG A 40 0.78 -0.31 5.62
CA ARG A 40 1.74 -1.17 6.31
C ARG A 40 3.20 -0.83 5.98
N CYS A 41 3.49 -0.46 4.74
CA CYS A 41 4.83 -0.02 4.31
C CYS A 41 5.23 1.35 4.88
N LEU A 42 4.27 2.26 5.07
CA LEU A 42 4.50 3.62 5.55
C LEU A 42 4.22 3.77 7.05
N ALA A 43 4.10 2.66 7.79
CA ALA A 43 3.94 2.69 9.23
C ALA A 43 5.06 3.51 9.89
N LEU A 44 4.65 4.47 10.74
CA LEU A 44 5.57 5.38 11.42
C LEU A 44 6.49 4.64 12.38
N ASN A 45 5.94 3.67 13.12
CA ASN A 45 6.73 2.80 13.99
C ASN A 45 7.47 1.77 13.12
N PRO A 46 8.81 1.74 13.14
CA PRO A 46 9.60 0.78 12.36
C PRO A 46 9.31 -0.68 12.73
N ASP A 47 9.01 -0.98 14.00
CA ASP A 47 8.72 -2.35 14.46
C ASP A 47 7.38 -2.88 13.92
N LYS A 48 6.49 -1.98 13.52
CA LYS A 48 5.20 -2.31 12.90
C LYS A 48 5.22 -2.19 11.38
N ARG A 49 6.35 -1.75 10.79
CA ARG A 49 6.48 -1.56 9.36
C ARG A 49 6.63 -2.90 8.67
N LEU A 50 5.90 -3.06 7.56
CA LEU A 50 5.96 -4.28 6.76
C LEU A 50 7.38 -4.56 6.29
N THR A 51 7.85 -5.80 6.47
CA THR A 51 9.14 -6.21 5.92
C THR A 51 9.06 -6.41 4.41
N PRO A 52 10.17 -6.27 3.66
CA PRO A 52 10.16 -6.52 2.22
C PRO A 52 9.65 -7.91 1.83
N ALA A 53 9.98 -8.92 2.63
CA ALA A 53 9.52 -10.30 2.40
C ALA A 53 8.00 -10.44 2.56
N GLU A 54 7.41 -9.78 3.56
CA GLU A 54 5.94 -9.76 3.74
C GLU A 54 5.24 -8.92 2.67
N ALA A 55 5.84 -7.80 2.26
CA ALA A 55 5.33 -6.95 1.20
C ALA A 55 5.17 -7.73 -0.12
N LEU A 56 6.18 -8.54 -0.49
CA LEU A 56 6.12 -9.38 -1.69
C LEU A 56 5.04 -10.47 -1.64
N ARG A 57 4.56 -10.82 -0.44
CA ARG A 57 3.49 -11.80 -0.24
C ARG A 57 2.10 -11.15 -0.16
N HIS A 58 2.02 -9.82 -0.25
CA HIS A 58 0.78 -9.08 -0.13
C HIS A 58 -0.14 -9.34 -1.34
N PRO A 59 -1.47 -9.50 -1.17
CA PRO A 59 -2.43 -9.75 -2.26
C PRO A 59 -2.44 -8.72 -3.40
N PHE A 60 -1.88 -7.52 -3.14
CA PHE A 60 -1.68 -6.49 -4.18
C PHE A 60 -0.73 -6.97 -5.29
N PHE A 61 0.29 -7.77 -4.95
CA PHE A 61 1.14 -8.38 -5.95
C PHE A 61 0.52 -9.71 -6.38
N PRO A 62 0.17 -9.88 -7.67
CA PRO A 62 -0.27 -11.19 -8.14
C PRO A 62 0.86 -12.19 -7.92
N GLN A 63 0.54 -13.41 -7.48
CA GLN A 63 1.52 -14.49 -7.20
C GLN A 63 2.40 -14.89 -8.40
N ARG A 64 2.30 -14.21 -9.54
CA ARG A 64 3.19 -14.32 -10.68
C ARG A 64 4.46 -13.48 -10.46
N MET A 65 5.15 -13.71 -9.35
CA MET A 65 6.61 -13.68 -9.41
C MET A 65 6.99 -14.86 -10.30
N HIS A 66 6.97 -14.65 -11.62
CA HIS A 66 7.52 -15.62 -12.55
C HIS A 66 8.93 -15.95 -12.04
N PRO A 67 9.26 -17.24 -11.82
CA PRO A 67 10.64 -17.60 -11.57
C PRO A 67 11.48 -17.07 -12.74
N PRO A 68 12.73 -16.64 -12.51
CA PRO A 68 13.59 -16.21 -13.60
C PRO A 68 13.64 -17.37 -14.59
N THR A 69 13.09 -17.17 -15.78
CA THR A 69 13.32 -18.06 -16.92
C THR A 69 14.83 -18.09 -17.10
N ARG A 70 15.42 -19.22 -16.70
CA ARG A 70 16.82 -19.55 -16.92
C ARG A 70 17.06 -19.79 -18.40
#